data_AF-A0A235ABU6-F1
#
_entry.id   AF-A0A235ABU6-F1
#
_cell.length_a   1.000
_cell.length_b   1.000
_cell.length_c   1.000
_cell.angle_alpha   90.00
_cell.angle_beta   90.00
_cell.angle_gamma   90.00
#
_symmetry.space_group_name_H-M   'P 1'
#
loop_
_entity.id
_entity.type
_entity.pdbx_description
1 polymer ?
#
loop_
_entity_poly.entity_id
_entity_poly.type
_entity_poly.pdbx_seq_one_letter_code
_entity_poly.pdbx_strand_id
1 'polypeptide(L)'
;MAAGTQGEATGLALDVARYVQRQAAHRGLSYDDVARAIGMSKTYTQKRLLGQLAFTLRDFEMLAGLFGLDPDELLARVQLPEAADYDGRLVPRYEVVSRKGEKVVRRVSDADPGMAGDNVIEGRFGRNVGDTTKDLAEVASPIAHNNDETDDNFDA
;
A
#
# COMPACT_ATOMS: atom_id res chain seq x y z
N MET A 1 -6.15 -1.11 23.93
CA MET A 1 -6.06 0.26 23.39
C MET A 1 -4.81 0.31 22.52
N ALA A 2 -4.94 0.53 21.21
CA ALA A 2 -3.80 0.56 20.31
C ALA A 2 -2.97 1.83 20.57
N ALA A 3 -1.65 1.68 20.71
CA ALA A 3 -0.72 2.78 20.87
C ALA A 3 -0.86 3.73 19.68
N GLY A 4 -1.30 4.96 19.94
CA GLY A 4 -1.37 5.99 18.92
C GLY A 4 0.03 6.28 18.41
N THR A 5 0.23 6.16 17.11
CA THR A 5 1.43 6.62 16.40
C THR A 5 1.62 8.11 16.69
N GLN A 6 2.51 8.44 17.63
CA GLN A 6 2.84 9.83 17.99
C GLN A 6 3.79 10.39 16.93
N GLY A 7 3.35 11.45 16.23
CA GLY A 7 4.13 12.15 15.22
C GLY A 7 3.23 12.93 14.26
N GLU A 8 3.67 14.12 13.85
CA GLU A 8 3.04 14.87 12.76
C GLU A 8 3.15 14.07 11.45
N ALA A 9 2.10 14.12 10.64
CA ALA A 9 2.09 13.48 9.33
C ALA A 9 3.01 14.26 8.38
N THR A 10 3.94 13.57 7.75
CA THR A 10 4.83 14.11 6.71
C THR A 10 4.79 13.21 5.47
N GLY A 11 5.21 13.75 4.32
CA GLY A 11 5.26 13.03 3.05
C GLY A 11 3.90 12.44 2.64
N LEU A 12 3.89 11.16 2.28
CA LEU A 12 2.71 10.43 1.79
C LEU A 12 1.48 10.54 2.69
N ALA A 13 1.68 10.53 4.02
CA ALA A 13 0.56 10.65 4.96
C ALA A 13 -0.14 12.02 4.87
N LEU A 14 0.63 13.09 4.63
CA LEU A 14 0.08 14.43 4.42
C LEU A 14 -0.63 14.53 3.05
N ASP A 15 -0.09 13.88 2.03
CA ASP A 15 -0.71 13.87 0.70
C ASP A 15 -2.03 13.10 0.69
N VAL A 16 -2.13 12.03 1.49
CA VAL A 16 -3.38 11.32 1.75
C VAL A 16 -4.39 12.23 2.46
N ALA A 17 -3.97 12.94 3.50
CA ALA A 17 -4.85 13.89 4.20
C ALA A 17 -5.43 14.94 3.23
N ARG A 18 -4.58 15.52 2.37
CA ARG A 18 -4.97 16.51 1.36
C ARG A 18 -5.91 15.92 0.31
N TYR A 19 -5.62 14.71 -0.17
CA TYR A 19 -6.48 14.00 -1.11
C TYR A 19 -7.87 13.76 -0.52
N VAL A 20 -7.94 13.25 0.72
CA VAL A 20 -9.21 13.01 1.42
C VAL A 20 -9.99 14.31 1.60
N GLN A 21 -9.33 15.40 2.02
CA GLN A 21 -9.99 16.71 2.17
C GLN A 21 -10.58 17.22 0.86
N ARG A 22 -9.81 17.12 -0.23
CA ARG A 22 -10.27 17.52 -1.57
C ARG A 22 -11.46 16.67 -2.02
N GLN A 23 -11.37 15.35 -1.92
CA GLN A 23 -12.46 14.45 -2.32
C GLN A 23 -13.71 14.62 -1.46
N ALA A 24 -13.54 14.83 -0.15
CA ALA A 24 -14.65 15.18 0.73
C ALA A 24 -15.31 16.50 0.30
N ALA A 25 -14.53 17.53 -0.01
CA ALA A 25 -15.04 18.81 -0.49
C ALA A 25 -15.80 18.69 -1.83
N HIS A 26 -15.27 17.93 -2.79
CA HIS A 26 -15.93 17.66 -4.07
C HIS A 26 -17.30 16.98 -3.90
N ARG A 27 -17.43 16.13 -2.88
CA ARG A 27 -18.68 15.41 -2.56
C ARG A 27 -19.58 16.16 -1.58
N GLY A 28 -19.22 17.39 -1.20
CA GLY A 28 -19.96 18.19 -0.23
C GLY A 28 -19.98 17.61 1.18
N LEU A 29 -19.01 16.77 1.55
CA LEU A 29 -18.92 16.12 2.85
C LEU A 29 -18.23 17.04 3.87
N SER A 30 -18.84 17.18 5.05
CA SER A 30 -18.21 17.84 6.18
C SER A 30 -17.24 16.91 6.93
N TYR A 31 -16.38 17.46 7.78
CA TYR A 31 -15.54 16.66 8.68
C TYR A 31 -16.37 15.76 9.61
N ASP A 32 -17.60 16.16 9.96
CA ASP A 32 -18.50 15.33 10.77
C ASP A 32 -19.02 14.14 9.97
N ASP A 33 -19.27 14.31 8.67
CA ASP A 33 -19.71 13.22 7.82
C ASP A 33 -18.59 12.21 7.60
N VAL A 34 -17.37 12.70 7.36
CA VAL A 34 -16.18 11.84 7.28
C VAL A 34 -15.99 11.07 8.58
N ALA A 35 -16.03 11.75 9.73
CA ALA A 35 -15.86 11.12 11.04
C ALA A 35 -16.94 10.07 11.33
N ARG A 36 -18.21 10.37 11.02
CA ARG A 36 -19.33 9.46 11.17
C ARG A 36 -19.18 8.22 10.28
N ALA A 37 -18.78 8.41 9.03
CA ALA A 37 -18.62 7.32 8.07
C ALA A 37 -17.47 6.37 8.45
N ILE A 38 -16.37 6.89 9.00
CA ILE A 38 -15.26 6.05 9.47
C ILE A 38 -15.43 5.60 10.93
N GLY A 39 -16.54 5.93 11.59
CA GLY A 39 -16.80 5.53 12.98
C GLY A 39 -15.82 6.09 14.01
N MET A 40 -15.25 7.28 13.76
CA MET A 40 -14.28 7.94 14.63
C MET A 40 -14.84 9.25 15.18
N SER A 41 -14.22 9.78 16.25
CA SER A 41 -14.61 11.08 16.76
C SER A 41 -14.17 12.21 15.82
N LYS A 42 -14.99 13.27 15.73
CA LYS A 42 -14.66 14.47 14.93
C LYS A 42 -13.26 14.99 15.22
N THR A 43 -12.92 15.15 16.49
CA THR A 43 -11.62 15.66 16.94
C THR A 43 -10.47 14.77 16.47
N TYR A 44 -10.65 13.44 16.52
CA TYR A 44 -9.65 12.48 16.07
C TYR A 44 -9.45 12.60 14.55
N THR A 45 -10.53 12.59 13.78
CA THR A 45 -10.52 12.71 12.32
C THR A 45 -9.90 14.03 11.87
N GLN A 46 -10.30 15.14 12.50
CA GLN A 46 -9.80 16.47 12.16
C GLN A 46 -8.29 16.59 12.41
N LYS A 47 -7.78 16.08 13.54
CA LYS A 47 -6.34 16.09 13.83
C LYS A 47 -5.53 15.34 12.76
N ARG A 48 -6.02 14.20 12.28
CA ARG A 48 -5.36 13.42 11.22
C ARG A 48 -5.41 14.11 9.87
N LEU A 49 -6.57 14.66 9.50
CA LEU A 49 -6.73 15.38 8.23
C LEU A 49 -5.95 16.71 8.22
N LEU A 50 -5.70 17.32 9.38
CA LEU A 50 -4.80 18.46 9.50
C LEU A 50 -3.32 18.06 9.56
N GLY A 51 -2.99 16.77 9.45
CA GLY A 51 -1.62 16.27 9.52
C GLY A 51 -0.99 16.31 10.92
N GLN A 52 -1.76 16.53 11.97
CA GLN A 52 -1.27 16.59 13.35
C GLN A 52 -1.03 15.21 13.97
N LEU A 53 -1.53 14.14 13.32
CA LEU A 53 -1.37 12.75 13.74
C LEU A 53 -1.17 11.85 12.51
N ALA A 54 -0.25 10.89 12.61
CA ALA A 54 0.00 9.91 11.55
C ALA A 54 -1.13 8.88 11.40
N PHE A 55 -1.53 8.59 10.15
CA PHE A 55 -2.52 7.56 9.80
C PHE A 55 -2.10 6.14 10.24
N THR A 56 -3.06 5.35 10.75
CA THR A 56 -2.87 3.91 10.92
C THR A 56 -3.40 3.18 9.68
N LEU A 57 -3.02 1.92 9.49
CA LEU A 57 -3.54 1.10 8.38
C LEU A 57 -5.07 1.01 8.41
N ARG A 58 -5.67 0.90 9.61
CA ARG A 58 -7.12 0.90 9.77
C ARG A 58 -7.76 2.20 9.29
N ASP A 59 -7.13 3.35 9.54
CA ASP A 59 -7.69 4.62 9.05
C ASP A 59 -7.67 4.68 7.53
N PHE A 60 -6.61 4.16 6.91
CA PHE A 60 -6.51 4.04 5.46
C PHE A 60 -7.64 3.19 4.89
N GLU A 61 -7.89 2.01 5.47
CA GLU A 61 -8.99 1.13 5.05
C GLU A 61 -10.34 1.83 5.13
N MET A 62 -10.61 2.54 6.23
CA MET A 62 -11.88 3.23 6.42
C MET A 62 -12.02 4.46 5.49
N LEU A 63 -10.94 5.20 5.27
CA LEU A 63 -10.92 6.36 4.36
C LEU A 63 -11.04 5.93 2.89
N ALA A 64 -10.41 4.83 2.49
CA ALA A 64 -10.60 4.26 1.17
C ALA A 64 -12.05 3.76 0.99
N GLY A 65 -12.58 3.05 1.99
CA GLY A 65 -13.96 2.58 2.01
C GLY A 65 -14.99 3.69 1.90
N LEU A 66 -14.76 4.86 2.53
CA LEU A 66 -15.61 6.05 2.38
C LEU A 66 -15.80 6.46 0.93
N PHE A 67 -14.79 6.23 0.09
CA PHE A 67 -14.81 6.60 -1.32
C PHE A 67 -15.11 5.43 -2.27
N GLY A 68 -15.39 4.24 -1.73
CA GLY A 68 -15.62 3.02 -2.52
C GLY A 68 -14.35 2.44 -3.12
N LEU A 69 -13.19 2.78 -2.56
CA LEU A 69 -11.87 2.39 -3.03
C LEU A 69 -11.26 1.30 -2.16
N ASP A 70 -10.37 0.52 -2.74
CA ASP A 70 -9.42 -0.30 -1.99
C ASP A 70 -8.22 0.57 -1.51
N PRO A 71 -7.52 0.22 -0.41
CA PRO A 71 -6.46 1.08 0.14
C PRO A 71 -5.30 1.37 -0.83
N ASP A 72 -4.97 0.41 -1.67
CA ASP A 72 -3.97 0.53 -2.74
C ASP A 72 -4.43 1.48 -3.85
N GLU A 73 -5.72 1.47 -4.23
CA GLU A 73 -6.27 2.45 -5.18
C GLU A 73 -6.21 3.87 -4.62
N LEU A 74 -6.52 4.06 -3.33
CA LEU A 74 -6.38 5.36 -2.68
C LEU A 74 -4.93 5.86 -2.73
N LEU A 75 -3.97 5.00 -2.40
CA LEU A 75 -2.54 5.33 -2.48
C LEU A 75 -2.09 5.65 -3.91
N ALA A 76 -2.56 4.89 -4.90
CA ALA A 76 -2.25 5.14 -6.30
C ALA A 76 -2.75 6.53 -6.74
N ARG A 77 -3.98 6.92 -6.35
CA ARG A 77 -4.56 8.25 -6.67
C ARG A 77 -3.86 9.40 -5.96
N VAL A 78 -3.29 9.15 -4.78
CA VAL A 78 -2.45 10.14 -4.10
C VAL A 78 -1.15 10.36 -4.87
N GLN A 79 -0.53 9.29 -5.37
CA GLN A 79 0.75 9.36 -6.09
C GLN A 79 0.60 9.80 -7.56
N LEU A 80 -0.58 9.62 -8.16
CA LEU A 80 -0.89 9.96 -9.54
C LEU A 80 -1.97 11.06 -9.58
N PRO A 81 -1.60 12.36 -9.57
CA PRO A 81 -2.55 13.46 -9.53
C PRO A 81 -3.57 13.45 -10.68
N GLU A 82 -3.17 12.94 -11.85
CA GLU A 82 -4.02 12.81 -13.03
C GLU A 82 -5.18 11.83 -12.81
N ALA A 83 -5.02 10.88 -11.88
CA ALA A 83 -6.03 9.90 -11.50
C ALA A 83 -6.86 10.34 -10.28
N ALA A 84 -6.58 11.52 -9.70
CA ALA A 84 -7.18 11.93 -8.43
C ALA A 84 -8.70 12.12 -8.51
N ASP A 85 -9.18 12.67 -9.63
CA ASP A 85 -10.60 12.95 -9.88
C ASP A 85 -11.24 11.90 -10.79
N TYR A 86 -10.54 10.78 -10.99
CA TYR A 86 -11.03 9.69 -11.81
C TYR A 86 -12.00 8.81 -10.99
N ASP A 87 -13.24 8.72 -11.47
CA ASP A 87 -14.31 8.01 -10.76
C ASP A 87 -14.25 6.48 -10.94
N GLY A 88 -13.59 5.97 -11.99
CA GLY A 88 -13.49 4.54 -12.25
C GLY A 88 -12.33 3.86 -11.50
N ARG A 89 -12.22 2.53 -11.67
CA ARG A 89 -11.14 1.75 -11.06
C ARG A 89 -9.82 1.89 -11.81
N LEU A 90 -8.75 2.06 -11.05
CA LEU A 90 -7.39 2.07 -11.58
C LEU A 90 -6.83 0.65 -11.67
N VAL A 91 -7.28 -0.24 -10.77
CA VAL A 91 -6.77 -1.60 -10.66
C VAL A 91 -7.92 -2.59 -10.84
N PRO A 92 -7.79 -3.59 -11.74
CA PRO A 92 -8.81 -4.62 -11.89
C PRO A 92 -8.87 -5.51 -10.65
N ARG A 93 -10.08 -5.90 -10.25
CA ARG A 93 -10.29 -6.76 -9.08
C ARG A 93 -10.40 -8.21 -9.49
N TYR A 94 -9.70 -9.07 -8.76
CA TYR A 94 -9.79 -10.52 -8.90
C TYR A 94 -10.26 -11.16 -7.60
N GLU A 95 -10.95 -12.29 -7.71
CA GLU A 95 -11.38 -13.12 -6.59
C GLU A 95 -10.89 -14.55 -6.83
N VAL A 96 -10.40 -15.17 -5.76
CA VAL A 96 -10.02 -16.58 -5.78
C VAL A 96 -11.22 -17.39 -5.29
N VAL A 97 -11.82 -18.16 -6.19
CA VAL A 97 -12.97 -19.02 -5.88
C VAL A 97 -12.50 -20.46 -5.81
N SER A 98 -12.76 -21.14 -4.68
CA SER A 98 -12.52 -22.57 -4.55
C SER A 98 -13.72 -23.35 -5.08
N ARG A 99 -13.53 -24.20 -6.09
CA ARG A 99 -14.55 -25.14 -6.61
C ARG A 99 -13.97 -26.56 -6.67
N LYS A 100 -14.61 -27.50 -5.97
CA LYS A 100 -14.25 -28.94 -6.00
C LYS A 100 -12.76 -29.24 -5.77
N GLY A 101 -12.09 -28.47 -4.91
CA GLY A 101 -10.65 -28.62 -4.62
C GLY A 101 -9.72 -27.85 -5.55
N GLU A 102 -10.24 -27.20 -6.59
CA GLU A 102 -9.48 -26.32 -7.49
C GLU A 102 -9.66 -24.85 -7.10
N LYS A 103 -8.57 -24.08 -7.12
CA LYS A 103 -8.59 -22.62 -6.94
C LYS A 103 -8.63 -21.94 -8.30
N VAL A 104 -9.73 -21.25 -8.59
CA VAL A 104 -9.90 -20.51 -9.84
C VAL A 104 -9.83 -19.01 -9.55
N VAL A 105 -8.97 -18.29 -10.26
CA VAL A 105 -8.90 -16.82 -10.20
C VAL A 105 -9.90 -16.26 -11.19
N ARG A 106 -10.84 -15.44 -10.72
CA ARG A 106 -11.90 -14.82 -11.53
C ARG A 106 -11.76 -13.30 -11.48
N ARG A 107 -11.83 -12.64 -12.63
CA ARG A 107 -11.96 -11.17 -12.69
C ARG A 107 -13.37 -10.77 -12.25
N VAL A 108 -13.45 -9.84 -11.30
CA VAL A 108 -14.70 -9.37 -10.67
C VAL A 108 -15.04 -7.96 -11.12
N SER A 109 -14.03 -7.16 -11.43
CA SER A 109 -14.22 -5.85 -12.04
C SER A 109 -13.06 -5.51 -12.97
N ASP A 110 -13.37 -4.77 -14.02
CA ASP A 110 -12.38 -4.24 -14.94
C ASP A 110 -11.83 -2.91 -14.41
N ALA A 111 -10.56 -2.64 -14.71
CA ALA A 111 -10.03 -1.28 -14.67
C ALA A 111 -10.40 -0.59 -15.98
N ASP A 112 -10.50 0.74 -15.97
CA ASP A 112 -10.72 1.47 -17.22
C ASP A 112 -9.45 1.46 -18.07
N PRO A 113 -9.53 0.92 -19.30
CA PRO A 113 -8.37 0.81 -20.18
C PRO A 113 -7.76 2.17 -20.54
N GLY A 114 -8.52 3.28 -20.45
CA GLY A 114 -8.01 4.62 -20.74
C GLY A 114 -6.99 5.15 -19.74
N MET A 115 -6.98 4.61 -18.51
CA MET A 115 -6.06 5.01 -17.43
C MET A 115 -5.09 3.90 -17.03
N ALA A 116 -5.31 2.66 -17.48
CA ALA A 116 -4.38 1.54 -17.32
C ALA A 116 -3.17 1.63 -18.29
N GLY A 117 -2.78 2.85 -18.68
CA GLY A 117 -1.70 3.13 -19.64
C GLY A 117 -0.39 2.48 -19.21
N ASP A 118 0.11 1.58 -20.06
CA ASP A 118 1.46 1.00 -20.18
C ASP A 118 2.16 0.40 -18.94
N ASN A 119 1.57 0.46 -17.74
CA ASN A 119 2.17 -0.07 -16.51
C ASN A 119 1.57 -1.40 -16.05
N VAL A 120 0.87 -2.13 -16.93
CA VAL A 120 0.51 -3.53 -16.66
C VAL A 120 1.81 -4.31 -16.55
N ILE A 121 2.21 -4.63 -15.32
CA ILE A 121 3.21 -5.66 -15.04
C ILE A 121 2.56 -6.97 -15.51
N GLU A 122 2.73 -7.32 -16.78
CA GLU A 122 2.47 -8.66 -17.29
C GLU A 122 3.49 -9.61 -16.66
N GLY A 123 3.25 -9.95 -15.38
CA GLY A 123 3.90 -11.07 -14.74
C GLY A 123 3.43 -12.34 -15.43
N ARG A 124 4.22 -12.82 -16.40
CA ARG A 124 4.16 -14.22 -16.85
C ARG A 124 4.43 -15.13 -15.64
N PHE A 125 3.40 -15.46 -14.87
CA PHE A 125 3.41 -16.57 -13.93
C PHE A 125 3.28 -17.88 -14.72
N GLY A 126 4.32 -18.16 -15.50
CA GLY A 126 4.50 -19.37 -16.28
C GLY A 126 5.92 -19.87 -16.09
N ARG A 127 6.26 -20.35 -14.90
CA ARG A 127 7.34 -21.32 -14.71
C ARG A 127 6.90 -22.38 -13.72
N ASN A 128 6.93 -23.62 -14.20
CA ASN A 128 6.51 -24.85 -13.53
C ASN A 128 7.09 -24.98 -12.12
N VAL A 129 6.24 -25.39 -11.18
CA VAL A 129 6.59 -25.75 -9.79
C VAL A 129 7.27 -27.13 -9.76
N GLY A 130 8.31 -27.32 -10.56
CA GLY A 130 8.89 -28.64 -10.84
C GLY A 130 10.40 -28.80 -10.69
N ASP A 131 11.18 -27.74 -10.45
CA ASP A 131 12.65 -27.86 -10.56
C ASP A 131 13.48 -27.01 -9.58
N THR A 132 12.97 -26.71 -8.37
CA THR A 132 13.72 -25.94 -7.36
C THR A 132 14.59 -26.77 -6.42
N THR A 133 14.80 -28.06 -6.68
CA THR A 133 15.75 -28.88 -5.88
C THR A 133 17.17 -28.92 -6.44
N LYS A 134 17.45 -28.29 -7.58
CA LYS A 134 18.81 -28.27 -8.16
C LYS A 134 19.59 -26.96 -7.95
N ASP A 135 18.92 -25.84 -7.75
CA ASP A 135 19.60 -24.52 -7.70
C ASP A 135 20.00 -24.06 -6.29
N LEU A 136 19.69 -24.84 -5.23
CA LEU A 136 20.14 -24.55 -3.86
C LEU A 136 21.52 -25.14 -3.52
N ALA A 137 22.14 -25.89 -4.45
CA ALA A 137 23.43 -26.54 -4.23
C ALA A 137 24.65 -25.72 -4.68
N GLU A 138 24.47 -24.57 -5.36
CA GLU A 138 25.58 -23.79 -5.93
C GLU A 138 25.92 -22.47 -5.22
N VAL A 139 25.24 -22.11 -4.11
CA VAL A 139 25.55 -20.87 -3.36
C VAL A 139 26.40 -21.12 -2.10
N ALA A 140 26.94 -22.32 -1.93
CA ALA A 140 27.90 -22.63 -0.88
C ALA A 140 29.33 -22.57 -1.43
N SER A 141 29.87 -21.36 -1.57
CA SER A 141 31.33 -21.16 -1.56
C SER A 141 31.73 -20.43 -0.27
N PRO A 142 32.84 -20.83 0.36
CA PRO A 142 33.10 -20.55 1.76
C PRO A 142 33.56 -19.11 1.98
N ILE A 143 33.08 -18.49 3.06
CA ILE A 143 33.60 -17.24 3.61
C ILE A 143 35.08 -17.47 3.96
N ALA A 144 35.97 -16.99 3.09
CA ALA A 144 37.39 -16.94 3.38
C ALA A 144 37.61 -16.05 4.61
N HIS A 145 38.23 -16.61 5.65
CA HIS A 145 38.80 -15.86 6.76
C HIS A 145 39.91 -14.97 6.22
N ASN A 146 39.69 -13.65 6.19
CA ASN A 146 40.76 -12.68 6.12
C ASN A 146 41.36 -12.56 7.52
N ASN A 147 42.41 -13.31 7.80
CA ASN A 147 43.36 -12.96 8.84
C ASN A 147 44.20 -11.80 8.30
N ASP A 148 43.85 -10.58 8.69
CA ASP A 148 44.70 -9.42 8.51
C ASP A 148 45.56 -9.31 9.78
N GLU A 149 46.80 -9.75 9.66
CA GLU A 149 47.85 -9.61 10.67
C GLU A 149 48.26 -8.13 10.72
N THR A 150 47.76 -7.37 11.70
CA THR A 150 48.39 -6.13 12.13
C THR A 150 49.41 -6.45 13.21
N ASP A 151 50.67 -6.57 12.80
CA ASP A 151 51.85 -6.35 13.63
C ASP A 151 51.82 -4.90 14.12
N ASP A 152 51.59 -4.70 15.43
CA ASP A 152 51.98 -3.46 16.10
C ASP A 152 52.73 -3.79 17.39
N ASN A 153 54.03 -3.53 17.32
CA ASN A 153 55.01 -3.52 18.41
C ASN A 153 54.51 -2.69 19.60
N PHE A 154 54.43 -3.32 20.76
CA PHE A 154 54.50 -2.65 22.05
C PHE A 154 55.79 -3.08 22.74
N ASP A 155 56.84 -2.29 22.55
CA ASP A 155 58.01 -2.28 23.44
C ASP A 155 57.87 -1.16 24.48
N ALA A 156 58.42 -1.45 25.65
CA ALA A 156 58.30 -0.76 26.94
C ALA A 156 59.04 0.57 27.06
#